data_AF-A0A8K0G703-F1
#
_entry.id   AF-A0A8K0G703-F1
#
_cell.length_a   1.000
_cell.length_b   1.000
_cell.length_c   1.000
_cell.angle_alpha   90.00
_cell.angle_beta   90.00
_cell.angle_gamma   90.00
#
_symmetry.space_group_name_H-M   'P 1'
#
loop_
_entity.id
_entity.type
_entity.pdbx_description
1 polymer ?
#
loop_
_entity_poly.entity_id
_entity_poly.type
_entity_poly.pdbx_seq_one_letter_code
_entity_poly.pdbx_strand_id
1 'polypeptide(L)'
;MNIQSRQSMNKKESSDLMAKGILLANSGGKHSVALGSLVTRPLCKYKKALEIFRNHCATDYHKMAVLKNTHFKSSYENPEKAVNVLIETEKLKMIKSKRERLIPIVKTIILNGRENIPSIGHRDDGN
;
A
#
# COMPACT_ATOMS: atom_id res chain seq x y z
N MET A 1 9.49 -19.24 7.85
CA MET A 1 10.76 -18.83 8.48
C MET A 1 11.76 -18.52 7.39
N ASN A 2 12.06 -17.24 7.14
CA ASN A 2 13.42 -16.76 6.86
C ASN A 2 13.38 -15.22 6.83
N ILE A 3 13.57 -14.58 7.99
CA ILE A 3 13.52 -13.12 8.16
C ILE A 3 14.92 -12.50 8.03
N GLN A 4 15.95 -13.31 7.75
CA GLN A 4 17.36 -12.88 7.77
C GLN A 4 17.92 -12.33 6.45
N SER A 5 17.14 -12.25 5.36
CA SER A 5 17.64 -11.68 4.10
C SER A 5 17.49 -10.14 3.98
N ARG A 6 17.06 -9.43 5.04
CA ARG A 6 16.79 -7.97 4.98
C ARG A 6 17.94 -7.06 5.43
N GLN A 7 19.12 -7.57 5.76
CA GLN A 7 20.21 -6.72 6.25
C GLN A 7 21.53 -6.97 5.51
N SER A 8 21.74 -6.21 4.43
CA SER A 8 23.02 -5.55 4.12
C SER A 8 22.87 -4.61 2.92
N MET A 9 21.97 -3.62 3.02
CA MET A 9 22.03 -2.49 2.08
C MET A 9 23.23 -1.61 2.48
N ASN A 10 24.21 -1.58 1.59
CA ASN A 10 25.44 -0.81 1.72
C ASN A 10 25.12 0.68 1.92
N LYS A 11 25.85 1.42 2.77
CA LYS A 11 25.58 2.87 3.03
C LYS A 11 25.49 3.69 1.74
N LYS A 12 26.25 3.29 0.70
CA LYS A 12 26.17 3.87 -0.65
C LYS A 12 24.84 3.57 -1.36
N GLU A 13 24.31 2.35 -1.28
CA GLU A 13 23.02 2.00 -1.88
C GLU A 13 21.85 2.65 -1.14
N SER A 14 21.93 2.81 0.19
CA SER A 14 20.91 3.54 0.93
C SER A 14 20.89 5.03 0.57
N SER A 15 22.06 5.66 0.35
CA SER A 15 22.12 7.03 -0.18
C SER A 15 21.69 7.12 -1.64
N ASP A 16 21.97 6.09 -2.46
CA ASP A 16 21.60 6.04 -3.88
C ASP A 16 20.10 5.78 -4.07
N LEU A 17 19.46 5.05 -3.16
CA LEU A 17 18.01 4.86 -3.09
C LEU A 17 17.29 6.10 -2.54
N MET A 18 17.90 6.84 -1.62
CA MET A 18 17.42 8.17 -1.23
C MET A 18 17.57 9.17 -2.39
N ALA A 19 18.68 9.12 -3.13
CA ALA A 19 18.92 9.97 -4.30
C ALA A 19 18.06 9.59 -5.52
N LYS A 20 17.74 8.31 -5.72
CA LYS A 20 16.79 7.82 -6.75
C LYS A 20 15.33 7.98 -6.33
N GLY A 21 15.04 7.97 -5.02
CA GLY A 21 13.72 8.28 -4.46
C GLY A 21 13.38 9.77 -4.51
N ILE A 22 14.41 10.62 -4.55
CA ILE A 22 14.30 12.03 -4.94
C ILE A 22 14.48 12.09 -6.45
N LEU A 23 13.45 11.69 -7.21
CA LEU A 23 13.32 12.24 -8.56
C LEU A 23 13.34 13.76 -8.38
N LEU A 24 14.42 14.42 -8.78
CA LEU A 24 14.43 15.86 -9.06
C LEU A 24 13.51 16.05 -10.27
N ALA A 25 12.21 15.94 -10.02
CA ALA A 25 11.20 16.27 -11.01
C ALA A 25 11.47 17.70 -11.45
N ASN A 26 11.39 18.00 -12.75
CA ASN A 26 11.58 19.37 -13.23
C ASN A 26 10.31 20.24 -12.98
N SER A 27 9.29 19.62 -12.42
CA SER A 27 7.97 20.17 -12.14
C SER A 27 7.34 19.48 -10.92
N GLY A 28 6.36 20.12 -10.28
CA GLY A 28 5.66 19.55 -9.13
C GLY A 28 4.28 20.18 -8.88
N GLY A 29 3.55 19.61 -7.91
CA GLY A 29 2.24 20.14 -7.50
C GLY A 29 1.11 19.81 -8.47
N LYS A 30 -0.04 20.45 -8.28
CA LYS A 30 -1.23 20.27 -9.12
C LYS A 30 -0.96 20.85 -10.51
N HIS A 31 -1.17 20.06 -11.57
CA HIS A 31 -0.85 20.40 -12.96
C HIS A 31 0.64 20.52 -13.32
N SER A 32 1.56 19.90 -12.54
CA SER A 32 2.97 19.81 -12.93
C SER A 32 3.61 21.18 -13.21
N VAL A 33 3.53 22.08 -12.23
CA VAL A 33 4.06 23.45 -12.31
C VAL A 33 5.59 23.43 -12.24
N ALA A 34 6.25 24.31 -13.00
CA ALA A 34 7.71 24.46 -12.95
C ALA A 34 8.19 24.81 -11.53
N LEU A 35 9.25 24.14 -11.08
CA LEU A 35 9.80 24.34 -9.75
C LEU A 35 10.68 25.58 -9.68
N GLY A 36 10.58 26.30 -8.57
CA GLY A 36 11.28 27.57 -8.37
C GLY A 36 12.35 27.53 -7.28
N SER A 37 12.61 28.72 -6.73
CA SER A 37 13.52 28.92 -5.61
C SER A 37 13.24 27.95 -4.46
N LEU A 38 14.31 27.50 -3.79
CA LEU A 38 14.34 26.50 -2.71
C LEU A 38 14.19 25.03 -3.15
N VAL A 39 13.80 24.77 -4.39
CA VAL A 39 13.75 23.40 -4.95
C VAL A 39 14.81 23.20 -6.03
N THR A 40 14.75 24.02 -7.08
CA THR A 40 15.72 23.94 -8.21
C THR A 40 16.84 24.96 -8.12
N ARG A 41 16.59 26.09 -7.45
CA ARG A 41 17.56 27.18 -7.30
C ARG A 41 17.81 27.47 -5.83
N PRO A 42 19.09 27.61 -5.41
CA PRO A 42 19.41 27.99 -4.04
C PRO A 42 18.93 29.42 -3.74
N LEU A 43 18.68 29.71 -2.47
CA LEU A 43 18.30 31.06 -2.03
C LEU A 43 19.53 31.97 -2.00
N CYS A 44 19.62 32.91 -2.94
CA CYS A 44 20.73 33.88 -2.97
C CYS A 44 20.36 35.26 -2.38
N LYS A 45 19.07 35.55 -2.19
CA LYS A 45 18.57 36.86 -1.72
C LYS A 45 18.01 36.76 -0.31
N TYR A 46 18.84 37.03 0.69
CA TYR A 46 18.47 36.85 2.10
C TYR A 46 17.62 37.99 2.68
N LYS A 47 17.67 39.21 2.10
CA LYS A 47 16.90 40.37 2.58
C LYS A 47 15.38 40.12 2.64
N LYS A 48 14.86 39.23 1.79
CA LYS A 48 13.44 38.85 1.73
C LYS A 48 13.21 37.36 2.04
N ALA A 49 14.13 36.72 2.76
CA ALA A 49 14.09 35.27 2.99
C ALA A 49 12.76 34.80 3.61
N LEU A 50 12.28 35.51 4.64
CA LEU A 50 11.03 35.17 5.33
C LEU A 50 9.81 35.20 4.40
N GLU A 51 9.73 36.19 3.52
CA GLU A 51 8.67 36.29 2.51
C GLU A 51 8.75 35.12 1.53
N ILE A 52 9.96 34.78 1.07
CA ILE A 52 10.20 33.66 0.15
C ILE A 52 9.81 32.33 0.79
N PHE A 53 10.11 32.11 2.08
CA PHE A 53 9.70 30.90 2.80
C PHE A 53 8.19 30.81 2.94
N ARG A 54 7.51 31.90 3.31
CA ARG A 54 6.04 31.92 3.42
C ARG A 54 5.38 31.60 2.09
N ASN A 55 5.85 32.21 1.01
CA ASN A 55 5.33 31.97 -0.34
C ASN A 55 5.60 30.52 -0.78
N HIS A 56 6.79 29.98 -0.52
CA HIS A 56 7.12 28.59 -0.84
C HIS A 56 6.25 27.59 -0.08
N CYS A 57 6.05 27.77 1.22
CA CYS A 57 5.18 26.89 2.02
C CYS A 57 3.73 26.89 1.52
N ALA A 58 3.27 28.00 0.92
CA ALA A 58 1.94 28.11 0.33
C ALA A 58 1.80 27.38 -1.02
N THR A 59 2.90 27.03 -1.68
CA THR A 59 2.86 26.35 -2.99
C THR A 59 2.29 24.94 -2.90
N ASP A 60 1.59 24.53 -3.96
CA ASP A 60 0.98 23.19 -4.02
C ASP A 60 2.02 22.08 -4.04
N TYR A 61 3.15 22.27 -4.71
CA TYR A 61 4.21 21.26 -4.75
C TYR A 61 4.83 21.03 -3.37
N HIS A 62 5.01 22.08 -2.56
CA HIS A 62 5.48 21.94 -1.18
C HIS A 62 4.45 21.18 -0.32
N LYS A 63 3.19 21.61 -0.34
CA LYS A 63 2.11 20.96 0.42
C LYS A 63 1.98 19.48 0.08
N MET A 64 2.05 19.15 -1.22
CA MET A 64 2.00 17.77 -1.69
C MET A 64 3.24 16.97 -1.29
N ALA A 65 4.43 17.57 -1.32
CA ALA A 65 5.66 16.92 -0.84
C ALA A 65 5.58 16.60 0.66
N VAL A 66 5.11 17.56 1.47
CA VAL A 66 4.87 17.36 2.90
C VAL A 66 3.85 16.25 3.13
N LEU A 67 2.72 16.27 2.41
CA LEU A 67 1.69 15.24 2.53
C LEU A 67 2.24 13.84 2.19
N LYS A 68 2.95 13.72 1.07
CA LYS A 68 3.62 12.46 0.66
C LYS A 68 4.59 11.98 1.74
N ASN A 69 5.40 12.87 2.30
CA ASN A 69 6.32 12.55 3.38
C ASN A 69 5.57 12.05 4.64
N THR A 70 4.46 12.70 5.02
CA THR A 70 3.65 12.25 6.17
C THR A 70 3.06 10.87 5.96
N HIS A 71 2.52 10.59 4.77
CA HIS A 71 2.01 9.26 4.43
C HIS A 71 3.11 8.20 4.39
N PHE A 72 4.26 8.54 3.78
CA PHE A 72 5.41 7.66 3.74
C PHE A 72 5.89 7.31 5.15
N LYS A 73 6.06 8.32 6.02
CA LYS A 73 6.46 8.13 7.41
C LYS A 73 5.48 7.23 8.16
N SER A 74 4.17 7.50 8.03
CA SER A 74 3.13 6.69 8.66
C SER A 74 3.17 5.22 8.19
N SER A 75 3.31 4.99 6.89
CA SER A 75 3.43 3.64 6.33
C SER A 75 4.74 2.95 6.70
N TYR A 76 5.81 3.71 6.90
CA TYR A 76 7.11 3.17 7.28
C TYR A 76 7.12 2.71 8.73
N GLU A 77 6.51 3.50 9.62
CA GLU A 77 6.37 3.17 11.05
C GLU A 77 5.34 2.06 11.29
N ASN A 78 4.33 1.92 10.43
CA ASN A 78 3.22 0.95 10.55
C ASN A 78 3.09 0.11 9.27
N PRO A 79 4.02 -0.83 9.01
CA PRO A 79 4.04 -1.60 7.78
C PRO A 79 2.80 -2.49 7.59
N GLU A 80 2.10 -2.87 8.67
CA GLU A 80 0.86 -3.65 8.63
C GLU A 80 -0.32 -2.88 8.03
N LYS A 81 -0.28 -1.55 8.07
CA LYS A 81 -1.29 -0.66 7.47
C LYS A 81 -0.97 -0.30 6.03
N ALA A 82 0.16 -0.79 5.49
CA ALA A 82 0.49 -0.58 4.10
C ALA A 82 -0.56 -1.25 3.21
N VAL A 83 -0.98 -0.54 2.16
CA VAL A 83 -2.12 -0.95 1.31
C VAL A 83 -1.92 -2.35 0.72
N ASN A 84 -0.70 -2.69 0.32
CA ASN A 84 -0.36 -4.00 -0.21
C ASN A 84 -0.59 -5.12 0.83
N VAL A 85 -0.18 -4.89 2.08
CA VAL A 85 -0.32 -5.87 3.17
C VAL A 85 -1.79 -6.07 3.52
N LEU A 86 -2.57 -4.99 3.54
CA LEU A 86 -4.02 -5.07 3.78
C LEU A 86 -4.74 -5.88 2.71
N ILE A 87 -4.42 -5.65 1.43
CA ILE A 87 -4.99 -6.40 0.30
C ILE A 87 -4.68 -7.89 0.40
N GLU A 88 -3.43 -8.24 0.70
CA GLU A 88 -3.02 -9.64 0.87
C GLU A 88 -3.73 -10.29 2.05
N THR A 89 -3.82 -9.59 3.18
CA THR A 89 -4.48 -10.07 4.39
C THR A 89 -5.96 -10.36 4.14
N GLU A 90 -6.68 -9.45 3.49
CA GLU A 90 -8.10 -9.64 3.19
C GLU A 90 -8.31 -10.78 2.18
N LYS A 91 -7.45 -10.90 1.16
CA LYS A 91 -7.48 -12.02 0.22
C LYS A 91 -7.33 -13.37 0.92
N LEU A 92 -6.39 -13.49 1.85
CA LEU A 92 -6.17 -14.72 2.62
C LEU A 92 -7.38 -15.03 3.51
N LYS A 93 -7.97 -14.02 4.15
CA LYS A 93 -9.18 -14.15 4.96
C LYS A 93 -10.37 -14.66 4.14
N MET A 94 -10.57 -14.12 2.93
CA MET A 94 -11.61 -14.59 2.02
C MET A 94 -11.39 -16.04 1.59
N ILE A 95 -10.16 -16.43 1.24
CA ILE A 95 -9.83 -17.82 0.85
C ILE A 95 -10.14 -18.77 2.01
N LYS A 96 -9.74 -18.40 3.24
CA LYS A 96 -9.99 -19.20 4.44
C LYS A 96 -11.50 -19.39 4.67
N SER A 97 -12.27 -18.31 4.66
CA SER A 97 -13.72 -18.37 4.85
C SER A 97 -14.42 -19.20 3.76
N LYS A 98 -14.01 -19.08 2.49
CA LYS A 98 -14.53 -19.91 1.40
C LYS A 98 -14.25 -21.39 1.61
N ARG A 99 -13.03 -21.75 2.02
CA ARG A 99 -12.66 -23.14 2.33
C ARG A 99 -13.47 -23.70 3.50
N GLU A 100 -13.59 -22.93 4.57
CA GLU A 100 -14.38 -23.31 5.75
C GLU A 100 -15.86 -23.57 5.39
N ARG A 101 -16.43 -22.77 4.48
CA ARG A 101 -17.80 -22.96 3.98
C ARG A 101 -17.96 -24.19 3.09
N LEU A 102 -16.93 -24.59 2.34
CA LEU A 102 -16.98 -25.78 1.47
C LEU A 102 -16.88 -27.09 2.25
N ILE A 103 -16.18 -27.09 3.40
CA ILE A 103 -16.03 -28.28 4.26
C ILE A 103 -17.38 -28.95 4.60
N PRO A 104 -18.39 -28.25 5.16
CA PRO A 104 -19.66 -28.88 5.50
C PRO A 104 -20.41 -29.40 4.26
N ILE A 105 -20.34 -28.70 3.12
CA ILE A 105 -21.00 -29.14 1.88
C ILE A 105 -20.42 -30.48 1.42
N VAL A 106 -19.09 -30.59 1.39
CA VAL A 106 -18.42 -31.84 1.02
C VAL A 106 -18.73 -32.95 2.03
N LYS A 107 -18.73 -32.64 3.33
CA LYS A 107 -19.12 -33.60 4.37
C LYS A 107 -20.55 -34.11 4.19
N THR A 108 -21.50 -33.25 3.86
CA THR A 108 -22.89 -33.64 3.59
C THR A 108 -22.98 -34.54 2.36
N ILE A 109 -22.26 -34.24 1.28
CA ILE A 109 -22.24 -35.10 0.09
C ILE A 109 -21.69 -36.50 0.43
N ILE A 110 -20.60 -36.57 1.20
CA ILE A 110 -20.01 -37.85 1.64
C ILE A 110 -20.98 -38.61 2.55
N LEU A 111 -21.62 -37.94 3.50
CA LEU A 111 -22.62 -38.52 4.40
C LEU A 111 -23.77 -39.13 3.59
N ASN A 112 -24.34 -38.35 2.67
CA ASN A 112 -25.45 -38.79 1.84
C ASN A 112 -25.07 -40.02 0.98
N GLY A 113 -23.85 -40.04 0.43
CA GLY A 113 -23.35 -41.20 -0.30
C GLY A 113 -23.15 -42.45 0.57
N ARG A 114 -22.78 -42.29 1.85
CA ARG A 114 -22.65 -43.42 2.79
C ARG A 114 -24.00 -43.98 3.23
N GLU A 115 -24.95 -43.09 3.49
CA GLU A 115 -26.28 -43.44 3.98
C GLU A 115 -27.28 -43.77 2.85
N ASN A 116 -26.81 -43.81 1.58
CA ASN A 116 -27.65 -43.95 0.38
C ASN A 116 -28.80 -42.92 0.30
N ILE A 117 -28.58 -41.72 0.83
CA ILE A 117 -29.55 -40.62 0.78
C ILE A 117 -29.36 -39.89 -0.56
N PRO A 118 -30.43 -39.69 -1.36
CA PRO A 118 -30.34 -38.94 -2.61
C PRO A 118 -29.93 -37.48 -2.33
N SER A 119 -28.90 -36.99 -3.01
CA SER A 119 -28.32 -35.66 -2.73
C SER A 119 -29.04 -34.49 -3.40
N ILE A 120 -29.93 -34.73 -4.38
CA ILE A 120 -30.68 -33.70 -5.10
C ILE A 120 -32.02 -34.32 -5.56
N GLY A 121 -33.13 -33.80 -5.04
CA GLY A 121 -34.46 -33.95 -5.63
C GLY A 121 -34.85 -35.37 -6.08
N HIS A 122 -35.04 -36.29 -5.13
CA HIS A 122 -35.93 -37.43 -5.37
C HIS A 122 -37.13 -37.29 -4.44
N ARG A 123 -38.29 -37.01 -5.03
CA ARG A 123 -39.58 -37.22 -4.38
C ARG A 123 -39.83 -38.72 -4.48
N ASP A 124 -39.43 -39.44 -3.45
CA ASP A 124 -39.91 -40.81 -3.21
C ASP A 124 -41.39 -40.72 -2.79
N ASP A 125 -42.23 -40.21 -3.70
CA ASP A 125 -43.68 -40.27 -3.57
C ASP A 125 -44.08 -41.68 -4.03
N GLY A 126 -43.67 -42.67 -3.26
CA GLY A 126 -44.09 -44.06 -3.42
C GLY A 126 -45.44 -44.28 -2.75
N ASN A 127 -46.49 -44.24 -3.57
CA ASN A 127 -47.89 -44.62 -3.30
C ASN A 127 -48.76 -43.68 -2.45
#